data_AF-X1GWJ3-F1
#
_entry.id   AF-X1GWJ3-F1
#
_cell.length_a   1.000
_cell.length_b   1.000
_cell.length_c   1.000
_cell.angle_alpha   90.00
_cell.angle_beta   90.00
_cell.angle_gamma   90.00
#
_symmetry.space_group_name_H-M   'P 1'
#
loop_
_entity.id
_entity.type
_entity.pdbx_description
1 polymer ?
#
loop_
_entity_poly.entity_id
_entity_poly.type
_entity_poly.pdbx_seq_one_letter_code
_entity_poly.pdbx_strand_id
1 'polypeptide(L)'
;HIYDPVYFQEDIKVTVQQMGSAMKQKVLPIYGDSLIFSSKNHTRRHPDDGYYLRSDDVCATAYWYQWPIIKSWEPLPDKELRSENLYVEKQEK
;
A
#
# COMPACT_ATOMS: atom_id res chain seq x y z
N HIS A 1 16.89 5.92 0.37
CA HIS A 1 17.18 6.96 1.35
C HIS A 1 18.52 6.79 2.08
N ILE A 2 19.53 6.09 1.51
CA ILE A 2 20.91 6.14 2.05
C ILE A 2 21.62 7.38 1.52
N TYR A 3 21.60 7.57 0.20
CA TYR A 3 22.18 8.74 -0.46
C TYR A 3 21.26 9.98 -0.43
N ASP A 4 19.97 9.76 -0.18
CA ASP A 4 18.88 10.74 -0.25
C ASP A 4 17.93 10.60 0.96
N PRO A 5 18.42 10.80 2.19
CA PRO A 5 17.57 10.73 3.38
C PRO A 5 16.48 11.82 3.35
N VAL A 6 15.30 11.47 3.86
CA VAL A 6 14.22 12.43 4.09
C VAL A 6 14.43 13.05 5.47
N TYR A 7 14.81 14.33 5.51
CA TYR A 7 15.01 15.08 6.75
C TYR A 7 13.71 15.69 7.25
N PHE A 8 13.58 15.82 8.57
CA PHE A 8 12.51 16.55 9.24
C PHE A 8 13.08 17.27 10.47
N GLN A 9 12.47 18.39 10.86
CA GLN A 9 12.91 19.18 12.02
C GLN A 9 12.10 18.84 13.27
N GLU A 10 10.77 18.82 13.16
CA GLU A 10 9.85 18.61 14.29
C GLU A 10 9.11 17.28 14.19
N ASP A 11 8.45 17.02 13.05
CA ASP A 11 7.63 15.83 12.84
C ASP A 11 7.69 15.36 11.37
N ILE A 12 7.41 14.07 11.15
CA ILE A 12 7.28 13.46 9.83
C ILE A 12 6.11 12.46 9.85
N LYS A 13 5.18 12.63 8.89
CA LYS A 13 4.10 11.68 8.62
C LYS A 13 4.28 11.09 7.22
N VAL A 14 4.36 9.75 7.16
CA VAL A 14 4.44 9.01 5.91
C VAL A 14 3.14 8.23 5.72
N THR A 15 2.54 8.37 4.55
CA THR A 15 1.38 7.57 4.15
C THR A 15 1.74 6.78 2.89
N VAL A 16 1.30 5.53 2.84
CA VAL A 16 1.47 4.67 1.66
C VAL A 16 0.11 4.41 1.07
N GLN A 17 -0.04 4.71 -0.21
CA GLN A 17 -1.23 4.38 -0.98
C GLN A 17 -0.92 3.20 -1.89
N GLN A 18 -1.76 2.18 -1.84
CA GLN A 18 -1.67 1.06 -2.77
C GLN A 18 -2.46 1.33 -4.04
N MET A 19 -1.78 1.18 -5.16
CA MET A 19 -2.37 1.33 -6.48
C MET A 19 -1.98 0.16 -7.36
N GLY A 20 -2.95 -0.32 -8.13
CA GLY A 20 -2.71 -1.26 -9.21
C GLY A 20 -2.67 -0.54 -10.55
N SER A 21 -2.16 -1.21 -11.57
CA SER A 21 -2.31 -0.77 -12.96
C SER A 21 -2.84 -1.89 -13.81
N ALA A 22 -3.94 -1.64 -14.50
CA ALA A 22 -4.62 -2.62 -15.33
C ALA A 22 -5.55 -1.93 -16.34
N MET A 23 -6.04 -2.71 -17.30
CA MET A 23 -7.11 -2.28 -18.18
C MET A 23 -8.42 -2.20 -17.38
N LYS A 24 -9.19 -1.12 -17.54
CA LYS A 24 -10.50 -0.92 -16.87
C LYS A 24 -11.42 -2.13 -17.04
N GLN A 25 -11.44 -2.72 -18.23
CA GLN A 25 -12.24 -3.90 -18.58
C GLN A 25 -11.92 -5.13 -17.72
N LYS A 26 -10.68 -5.26 -17.21
CA LYS A 26 -10.27 -6.39 -16.36
C LYS A 26 -10.61 -6.19 -14.89
N VAL A 27 -10.61 -4.94 -14.42
CA VAL A 27 -10.84 -4.61 -13.00
C VAL A 27 -12.29 -4.29 -12.68
N LEU A 28 -13.05 -3.78 -13.67
CA LEU A 28 -14.47 -3.48 -13.49
C LEU A 28 -15.30 -4.69 -13.04
N PRO A 29 -15.11 -5.92 -13.57
CA PRO A 29 -15.84 -7.09 -13.08
C PRO A 29 -15.46 -7.51 -11.65
N ILE A 30 -14.28 -7.10 -11.16
CA ILE A 30 -13.78 -7.47 -9.83
C ILE A 30 -14.32 -6.51 -8.78
N TYR A 31 -14.21 -5.20 -9.04
CA TYR A 31 -14.54 -4.15 -8.08
C TYR A 31 -15.94 -3.57 -8.24
N GLY A 32 -16.57 -3.70 -9.41
CA GLY A 32 -17.90 -3.16 -9.71
C GLY A 32 -17.99 -1.68 -9.36
N ASP A 33 -19.01 -1.33 -8.56
CA ASP A 33 -19.31 0.05 -8.13
C ASP A 33 -18.25 0.63 -7.18
N SER A 34 -17.44 -0.21 -6.53
CA SER A 34 -16.35 0.25 -5.64
C SER A 34 -15.09 0.65 -6.40
N LEU A 35 -15.07 0.51 -7.73
CA LEU A 35 -13.91 0.80 -8.54
C LEU A 35 -13.59 2.29 -8.56
N ILE A 36 -12.47 2.66 -7.94
CA ILE A 36 -11.85 3.99 -8.09
C ILE A 36 -10.72 3.87 -9.11
N PHE A 37 -10.90 4.48 -10.29
CA PHE A 37 -10.01 4.34 -11.45
C PHE A 37 -9.62 5.70 -12.04
N SER A 38 -8.37 5.83 -12.47
CA SER A 38 -7.82 7.01 -13.16
C SER A 38 -7.07 6.58 -14.42
N SER A 39 -7.45 7.13 -15.57
CA SER A 39 -6.79 6.81 -16.84
C SER A 39 -5.39 7.46 -16.91
N LYS A 40 -4.46 6.81 -17.61
CA LYS A 40 -3.14 7.39 -17.87
C LYS A 40 -3.27 8.48 -18.93
N ASN A 41 -2.97 9.73 -18.58
CA ASN A 41 -2.96 10.83 -19.53
C ASN A 41 -1.71 10.75 -20.44
N HIS A 42 -1.74 9.88 -21.44
CA HIS A 42 -0.63 9.67 -22.36
C HIS A 42 -1.13 9.29 -23.77
N THR A 43 -0.68 10.04 -24.78
CA THR A 43 -1.17 9.94 -26.17
C THR A 43 -0.98 8.56 -26.82
N ARG A 44 0.01 7.79 -26.39
CA ARG A 44 0.29 6.43 -26.89
C ARG A 44 -0.32 5.30 -26.06
N ARG A 45 -1.09 5.60 -25.01
CA ARG A 45 -1.70 4.58 -24.15
C ARG A 45 -3.14 4.36 -24.54
N HIS A 46 -3.60 3.12 -24.39
CA HIS A 46 -5.02 2.81 -24.57
C HIS A 46 -5.84 3.58 -23.53
N PRO A 47 -6.99 4.19 -23.88
CA PRO A 47 -7.81 4.95 -22.92
C PRO A 47 -8.23 4.15 -21.68
N ASP A 48 -8.43 2.84 -21.85
CA ASP A 48 -8.75 1.93 -20.73
C ASP A 48 -7.53 1.51 -19.91
N ASP A 49 -6.30 1.85 -20.29
CA ASP A 49 -5.10 1.59 -19.48
C ASP A 49 -4.97 2.67 -18.40
N GLY A 50 -5.07 2.26 -17.13
CA GLY A 50 -5.06 3.20 -16.03
C GLY A 50 -4.54 2.63 -14.72
N TYR A 51 -4.71 3.43 -13.69
CA TYR A 51 -4.47 3.06 -12.31
C TYR A 51 -5.79 2.89 -11.58
N TYR A 52 -5.81 1.99 -10.61
CA TYR A 52 -6.97 1.79 -9.75
C TYR A 52 -6.53 1.64 -8.29
N LEU A 53 -7.41 2.01 -7.36
CA LEU A 53 -7.14 1.82 -5.94
C LEU A 53 -7.22 0.35 -5.58
N ARG A 54 -6.22 -0.10 -4.84
CA ARG A 54 -6.20 -1.44 -4.26
C ARG A 54 -6.43 -1.34 -2.76
N SER A 55 -7.15 -2.32 -2.24
CA SER A 55 -7.29 -2.57 -0.82
C SER A 55 -6.71 -3.96 -0.58
N ASP A 56 -5.42 -4.02 -0.29
CA ASP A 56 -4.74 -5.27 0.03
C ASP A 56 -4.43 -5.32 1.53
N ASP A 57 -4.23 -6.53 2.06
CA ASP A 57 -3.61 -6.71 3.38
C ASP A 57 -2.10 -6.45 3.25
N VAL A 58 -1.60 -5.41 3.91
CA VAL A 58 -0.19 -5.01 3.84
C VAL A 58 0.40 -4.65 5.18
N CYS A 59 1.69 -4.97 5.30
CA CYS A 59 2.55 -4.49 6.37
C CYS A 59 3.78 -3.78 5.80
N ALA A 60 4.28 -2.79 6.53
CA ALA A 60 5.50 -2.07 6.20
C ALA A 60 6.30 -1.78 7.47
N THR A 61 7.62 -1.75 7.34
CA THR A 61 8.55 -1.36 8.40
C THR A 61 9.31 -0.13 7.95
N ALA A 62 9.29 0.92 8.77
CA ALA A 62 10.07 2.13 8.54
C ALA A 62 11.34 2.13 9.41
N TYR A 63 12.42 2.66 8.85
CA TYR A 63 13.68 2.87 9.57
C TYR A 63 14.04 4.34 9.49
N TRP A 64 14.40 4.94 10.63
CA TRP A 64 14.81 6.33 10.70
C TRP A 64 15.76 6.57 11.88
N TYR A 65 16.38 7.74 11.87
CA TYR A 65 17.18 8.27 12.97
C TYR A 65 16.55 9.56 13.47
N GLN A 66 16.60 9.79 14.78
CA GLN A 66 16.07 11.01 15.37
C GLN A 66 16.77 11.39 16.67
N TRP A 67 16.65 12.67 17.02
CA TRP A 67 17.04 13.21 18.32
C TRP A 67 15.96 14.19 18.78
N PRO A 68 15.46 14.09 20.04
CA PRO A 68 15.80 13.09 21.06
C PRO A 68 15.24 11.69 20.73
N ILE A 69 15.73 10.66 21.42
CA ILE A 69 15.22 9.29 21.26
C ILE A 69 13.77 9.21 21.76
N ILE A 70 12.87 8.58 20.98
CA ILE A 70 11.50 8.28 21.41
C ILE A 70 11.53 7.37 22.64
N LYS A 71 10.78 7.75 23.68
CA LYS A 71 10.69 7.00 24.94
C LYS A 71 9.54 6.00 24.98
N SER A 72 8.50 6.20 24.17
CA SER A 72 7.28 5.39 24.19
C SER A 72 6.67 5.27 22.80
N TRP A 73 6.11 4.10 22.53
CA TRP A 73 5.45 3.76 21.27
C TRP A 73 4.04 3.27 21.55
N GLU A 74 3.17 3.42 20.57
CA GLU A 74 1.95 2.61 20.55
C GLU A 74 2.33 1.13 20.39
N PRO A 75 1.66 0.22 21.11
CA PRO A 75 1.95 -1.20 20.99
C PRO A 75 1.65 -1.67 19.57
N LEU A 76 2.47 -2.60 19.07
CA LEU A 76 2.14 -3.29 17.83
C LEU A 76 0.87 -4.13 18.03
N PRO A 77 0.06 -4.29 16.97
CA PRO A 77 -1.05 -5.23 17.02
C PRO A 77 -0.57 -6.65 17.35
N ASP A 78 -1.44 -7.42 18.01
CA ASP A 78 -1.14 -8.78 18.43
C ASP A 78 -0.88 -9.72 17.23
N LYS A 79 -0.42 -10.93 17.53
CA LYS A 79 -0.06 -11.89 16.47
C LYS A 79 -1.32 -12.34 15.73
N GLU A 80 -2.39 -12.52 16.48
CA GLU A 80 -3.69 -13.02 16.04
C GLU A 80 -4.26 -12.09 14.95
N LEU A 81 -4.35 -10.78 15.22
CA LEU A 81 -4.83 -9.81 14.25
C LEU A 81 -3.94 -9.74 13.01
N ARG A 82 -2.62 -9.74 13.19
CA ARG A 82 -1.68 -9.68 12.04
C ARG A 82 -1.63 -10.96 11.20
N SER A 83 -2.24 -12.05 11.69
CA SER A 83 -2.21 -13.36 11.01
C SER A 83 -3.59 -13.81 10.53
N GLU A 84 -4.65 -13.05 10.78
CA GLU A 84 -6.04 -13.46 10.55
C GLU A 84 -6.32 -13.88 9.10
N ASN A 85 -5.74 -13.16 8.13
CA ASN A 85 -6.00 -13.35 6.71
C ASN A 85 -4.81 -13.94 5.93
N LEU A 86 -3.89 -14.61 6.62
CA LEU A 86 -2.77 -15.27 5.95
C LEU A 86 -3.28 -16.37 5.01
N TYR A 87 -2.78 -16.37 3.78
CA TYR A 87 -3.05 -17.43 2.84
C TYR A 87 -2.53 -18.77 3.38
N VAL A 88 -3.42 -19.74 3.53
CA VAL A 88 -3.07 -21.12 3.89
C VAL A 88 -3.25 -22.00 2.67
N GLU A 89 -2.16 -22.52 2.15
CA GLU A 89 -2.19 -23.49 1.07
C GLU A 89 -2.89 -24.76 1.56
N LYS A 90 -3.99 -25.15 0.90
CA LYS A 90 -4.65 -26.42 1.17
C LYS A 90 -3.78 -27.54 0.60
N GLN A 91 -3.23 -28.37 1.47
CA GLN A 91 -2.65 -29.64 1.01
C GLN A 91 -3.79 -30.56 0.58
N GLU A 92 -3.86 -30.86 -0.71
CA GLU A 92 -4.74 -31.92 -1.22
C GLU A 92 -4.29 -33.25 -0.61
N LYS A 93 -5.21 -33.90 0.11
CA LYS A 93 -5.05 -35.26 0.63
C LYS A 93 -5.54 -36.28 -0.39
#